data_AF-A0A9Q0T8N4-F1
#
_entry.id   AF-A0A9Q0T8N4-F1
#
_cell.length_a   1.000
_cell.length_b   1.000
_cell.length_c   1.000
_cell.angle_alpha   90.00
_cell.angle_beta   90.00
_cell.angle_gamma   90.00
#
_symmetry.space_group_name_H-M   'P 1'
#
loop_
_entity.id
_entity.type
_entity.pdbx_description
1 polymer ?
#
loop_
_entity_poly.entity_id
_entity_poly.type
_entity_poly.pdbx_seq_one_letter_code
_entity_poly.pdbx_strand_id
1 'polypeptide(L)'
;MQEACKVLVGHHDFSSFRASGCQSKSPFRTLEELSVLEMVSTPHFPSITEREQNGSNEEGQDSFCNKCKTGLPTGSISNDIMAGDSKSGADLGFGIRRRHRCYVITARSRSFLYHQVRLLVGVIKSVGTGDLKVSDVERILNARSVTAASPMAPARGLYLGHVKYELP
;
A
#
# COMPACT_ATOMS: atom_id res chain seq x y z
N MET A 1 -8.99 -5.28 -1.49
CA MET A 1 -8.04 -4.39 -2.20
C MET A 1 -7.47 -5.03 -3.47
N GLN A 2 -6.89 -6.24 -3.41
CA GLN A 2 -6.27 -6.86 -4.60
C GLN A 2 -7.24 -7.07 -5.78
N GLU A 3 -8.47 -7.54 -5.53
CA GLU A 3 -9.46 -7.71 -6.61
C GLU A 3 -9.78 -6.40 -7.34
N ALA A 4 -9.87 -5.28 -6.63
CA ALA A 4 -10.05 -3.97 -7.25
C ALA A 4 -8.85 -3.56 -8.13
N CYS A 5 -7.64 -3.99 -7.78
CA CYS A 5 -6.46 -3.71 -8.60
C CYS A 5 -6.52 -4.46 -9.93
N LYS A 6 -6.98 -5.72 -9.91
CA LYS A 6 -7.13 -6.53 -11.12
C LYS A 6 -8.08 -5.90 -12.15
N VAL A 7 -9.16 -5.26 -11.69
CA VAL A 7 -10.11 -4.54 -12.55
C VAL A 7 -9.43 -3.38 -13.30
N LEU A 8 -8.46 -2.72 -12.67
CA LEU A 8 -7.79 -1.52 -13.20
C LEU A 8 -6.56 -1.84 -14.07
N VAL A 9 -6.03 -3.06 -14.01
CA VAL A 9 -4.93 -3.52 -14.87
C VAL A 9 -5.45 -3.71 -16.30
N GLY A 10 -4.64 -3.35 -17.29
CA GLY A 10 -4.99 -3.43 -18.70
C GLY A 10 -5.12 -2.06 -19.38
N HIS A 11 -5.72 -2.06 -20.57
CA HIS A 11 -5.90 -0.87 -21.40
C HIS A 11 -7.29 -0.27 -21.20
N HIS A 12 -7.35 0.94 -20.63
CA HIS A 12 -8.61 1.57 -20.22
C HIS A 12 -8.63 3.07 -20.51
N ASP A 13 -9.83 3.64 -20.53
CA ASP A 13 -10.03 5.08 -20.43
C ASP A 13 -9.93 5.52 -18.97
N PHE A 14 -8.84 6.21 -18.62
CA PHE A 14 -8.61 6.68 -17.26
C PHE A 14 -9.11 8.12 -17.02
N SER A 15 -10.13 8.58 -17.76
CA SER A 15 -10.73 9.91 -17.57
C SER A 15 -11.22 10.15 -16.13
N SER A 16 -11.76 9.14 -15.46
CA SER A 16 -12.16 9.23 -14.03
C SER A 16 -10.98 9.39 -13.08
N PHE A 17 -9.77 9.03 -13.53
CA PHE A 17 -8.53 9.11 -12.77
C PHE A 17 -7.62 10.22 -13.32
N ARG A 18 -8.20 11.29 -13.88
CA ARG A 18 -7.47 12.41 -14.49
C ARG A 18 -7.85 13.73 -13.83
N ALA A 19 -6.92 14.42 -13.17
CA ALA A 19 -7.21 15.73 -12.60
C ALA A 19 -7.37 16.83 -13.68
N SER A 20 -8.08 17.92 -13.33
CA SER A 20 -8.46 19.03 -14.23
C SER A 20 -7.29 19.79 -14.89
N GLY A 21 -6.06 19.63 -14.39
CA GLY A 21 -4.84 20.23 -14.98
C GLY A 21 -4.12 19.35 -16.01
N CYS A 22 -4.67 18.19 -16.39
CA CYS A 22 -3.98 17.27 -17.28
C CYS A 22 -3.96 17.77 -18.74
N GLN A 23 -2.75 17.93 -19.30
CA GLN A 23 -2.54 18.37 -20.69
C GLN A 23 -2.47 17.22 -21.70
N SER A 24 -2.67 15.97 -21.26
CA SER A 24 -2.62 14.81 -22.15
C SER A 24 -3.82 14.79 -23.10
N LYS A 25 -3.54 14.73 -24.41
CA LYS A 25 -4.55 14.66 -25.48
C LYS A 25 -5.45 13.43 -25.37
N SER A 26 -4.90 12.28 -24.95
CA SER A 26 -5.64 11.03 -24.78
C SER A 26 -5.69 10.63 -23.30
N PRO A 27 -6.86 10.21 -22.78
CA PRO A 27 -7.00 9.63 -21.45
C PRO A 27 -6.72 8.12 -21.42
N PHE A 28 -6.51 7.49 -22.58
CA PHE A 28 -6.23 6.06 -22.63
C PHE A 28 -4.83 5.76 -22.13
N ARG A 29 -4.72 4.83 -21.19
CA ARG A 29 -3.43 4.33 -20.68
C ARG A 29 -3.50 2.82 -20.54
N THR A 30 -2.33 2.19 -20.58
CA THR A 30 -2.17 0.76 -20.32
C THR A 30 -1.44 0.60 -19.00
N LEU A 31 -2.14 0.10 -18.00
CA LEU A 31 -1.58 -0.17 -16.70
C LEU A 31 -1.08 -1.63 -16.70
N GLU A 32 0.23 -1.81 -16.64
CA GLU A 32 0.87 -3.13 -16.78
C GLU A 32 0.87 -3.91 -15.46
N GLU A 33 0.93 -3.20 -14.34
CA GLU A 33 0.90 -3.80 -13.01
C GLU A 33 0.27 -2.85 -12.00
N LEU A 34 -0.68 -3.37 -11.21
CA LEU A 34 -1.19 -2.71 -10.02
C LEU A 34 -1.31 -3.75 -8.92
N SER A 35 -0.51 -3.63 -7.88
CA SER A 35 -0.46 -4.61 -6.79
C SER A 35 -0.45 -3.92 -5.43
N VAL A 36 -0.95 -4.62 -4.41
CA VAL A 36 -0.99 -4.16 -3.03
C VAL A 36 -0.36 -5.23 -2.15
N LEU A 37 0.64 -4.84 -1.38
CA LEU A 37 1.36 -5.68 -0.44
C LEU A 37 1.24 -5.10 0.96
N GLU A 38 0.91 -5.95 1.94
CA GLU A 38 0.99 -5.58 3.35
C GLU A 38 2.44 -5.72 3.83
N MET A 39 2.95 -4.65 4.43
CA MET A 39 4.28 -4.62 5.02
C MET A 39 4.17 -4.85 6.52
N VAL A 40 4.94 -5.82 7.01
CA VAL A 40 5.12 -6.02 8.44
C VAL A 40 5.89 -4.82 8.97
N SER A 41 5.36 -4.13 9.98
CA SER A 41 6.09 -3.05 10.65
C SER A 41 7.26 -3.67 11.42
N THR A 42 8.45 -3.69 10.84
CA THR A 42 9.66 -4.04 11.59
C THR A 42 10.07 -2.82 12.43
N PRO A 43 10.08 -2.92 13.78
CA PRO A 43 10.69 -1.89 14.61
C PRO A 43 12.19 -2.16 14.63
N HIS A 44 12.93 -1.89 13.55
CA HIS A 44 14.36 -2.18 13.55
C HIS A 44 15.19 -0.90 13.68
N PHE A 45 15.53 -0.59 14.94
CA PHE A 45 16.66 0.26 15.27
C PHE A 45 17.58 -0.57 16.16
N PRO A 46 18.68 -1.13 15.63
CA PRO A 46 19.65 -1.84 16.45
C PRO A 46 20.27 -0.84 17.43
N SER A 47 20.20 -1.18 18.71
CA SER A 47 20.84 -0.46 19.81
C SER A 47 22.36 -0.42 19.64
N ILE A 48 23.03 0.53 20.30
CA ILE A 48 24.50 0.63 20.28
C ILE A 48 25.15 -0.69 20.75
N THR A 49 24.58 -1.32 21.79
CA THR A 49 25.01 -2.63 22.32
C THR A 49 24.83 -3.80 21.35
N GLU A 50 23.75 -3.83 20.55
CA GLU A 50 23.56 -4.84 19.49
C GLU A 50 24.52 -4.64 18.31
N ARG A 51 24.99 -3.41 18.12
CA ARG A 51 26.01 -3.07 17.11
C ARG A 51 27.41 -3.50 17.55
N GLU A 52 27.70 -3.46 18.84
CA GLU A 52 29.00 -3.84 19.43
C GLU A 52 29.22 -5.37 19.47
N GLN A 53 28.19 -6.17 19.72
CA GLN A 53 28.30 -7.64 19.72
C GLN A 53 28.44 -8.25 18.31
N ASN A 54 27.95 -7.56 17.28
CA ASN A 54 28.13 -7.96 15.89
C ASN A 54 29.48 -7.52 15.31
N GLY A 55 30.26 -6.70 16.03
CA GLY A 55 31.59 -6.24 15.62
C GLY A 55 32.73 -7.24 15.87
N SER A 56 32.45 -8.40 16.45
CA SER A 56 33.48 -9.41 16.78
C SER A 56 33.34 -10.75 16.04
N ASN A 57 32.52 -10.83 14.99
CA ASN A 57 32.48 -11.99 14.08
C ASN A 57 32.18 -11.53 12.65
N GLU A 58 33.15 -10.87 12.01
CA GLU A 58 33.23 -10.92 10.55
C GLU A 58 34.13 -12.10 10.17
N GLU A 59 33.53 -13.15 9.61
CA GLU A 59 33.91 -13.68 8.30
C GLU A 59 32.87 -14.71 7.80
N GLY A 60 32.10 -14.30 6.78
CA GLY A 60 31.52 -15.18 5.77
C GLY A 60 30.19 -15.88 6.09
N GLN A 61 29.07 -15.25 5.69
CA GLN A 61 28.23 -15.73 4.58
C GLN A 61 26.88 -14.97 4.54
N ASP A 62 26.64 -14.32 3.40
CA ASP A 62 25.35 -13.81 2.97
C ASP A 62 24.23 -14.82 3.24
N SER A 63 23.28 -14.44 4.10
CA SER A 63 22.01 -15.14 4.21
C SER A 63 20.86 -14.14 4.14
N PHE A 64 20.66 -13.67 2.91
CA PHE A 64 19.34 -13.35 2.36
C PHE A 64 18.31 -14.35 2.92
N CYS A 65 17.38 -13.91 3.77
CA CYS A 65 16.26 -14.78 4.17
C CYS A 65 15.23 -14.85 3.03
N ASN A 66 15.61 -15.57 1.98
CA ASN A 66 14.69 -16.23 1.07
C ASN A 66 14.32 -17.58 1.69
N LYS A 67 13.28 -17.63 2.54
CA LYS A 67 12.47 -18.84 2.70
C LYS A 67 11.12 -18.58 3.35
N CYS A 68 10.20 -17.99 2.58
CA CYS A 68 8.77 -18.24 2.79
C CYS A 68 8.45 -19.65 2.29
N LYS A 69 8.45 -20.64 3.18
CA LYS A 69 7.75 -21.91 2.96
C LYS A 69 6.87 -22.22 4.18
N THR A 70 5.57 -22.07 3.95
CA THR A 70 4.46 -22.94 4.42
C THR A 70 4.60 -23.60 5.79
N GLY A 71 3.76 -23.18 6.74
CA GLY A 71 3.53 -23.90 8.00
C GLY A 71 2.67 -23.08 8.95
N LEU A 72 1.37 -23.35 8.94
CA LEU A 72 0.44 -22.94 10.00
C LEU A 72 0.88 -23.54 11.35
N PRO A 73 0.62 -22.87 12.48
CA PRO A 73 0.00 -23.61 13.57
C PRO A 73 -1.26 -22.89 14.05
N THR A 74 -2.37 -23.60 13.91
CA THR A 74 -3.54 -23.51 14.80
C THR A 74 -3.09 -23.67 16.24
N GLY A 75 -3.38 -22.68 17.08
CA GLY A 75 -3.16 -22.72 18.51
C GLY A 75 -4.20 -21.84 19.20
N SER A 76 -5.28 -22.49 19.64
CA SER A 76 -6.31 -21.95 20.50
C SER A 76 -5.71 -21.48 21.83
N ILE A 77 -5.94 -20.22 22.23
CA ILE A 77 -5.99 -19.84 23.65
C ILE A 77 -7.20 -18.94 23.85
N SER A 78 -7.97 -19.35 24.85
CA SER A 78 -9.31 -18.97 25.22
C SER A 78 -9.44 -17.56 25.81
N ASN A 79 -10.70 -17.12 25.82
CA ASN A 79 -11.25 -15.93 26.46
C ASN A 79 -10.83 -15.74 27.92
N ASP A 80 -10.74 -14.47 28.33
CA ASP A 80 -11.30 -14.03 29.61
C ASP A 80 -11.96 -12.64 29.49
N ILE A 81 -12.90 -12.41 30.41
CA ILE A 81 -14.14 -11.64 30.31
C ILE A 81 -13.99 -10.16 30.72
N MET A 82 -14.96 -9.38 30.24
CA MET A 82 -15.34 -7.99 30.54
C MET A 82 -15.38 -7.58 32.02
N ALA A 83 -15.04 -6.31 32.31
CA ALA A 83 -15.66 -5.49 33.36
C ALA A 83 -15.45 -3.99 33.05
N GLY A 84 -16.45 -3.17 33.34
CA GLY A 84 -16.57 -1.82 32.80
C GLY A 84 -16.03 -0.66 33.64
N ASP A 85 -16.21 0.50 33.01
CA ASP A 85 -16.50 1.84 33.53
C ASP A 85 -15.37 2.86 33.80
N SER A 86 -15.68 4.07 33.32
CA SER A 86 -15.25 5.40 33.78
C SER A 86 -13.77 5.81 33.77
N LYS A 87 -13.45 6.65 32.77
CA LYS A 87 -12.48 7.76 32.75
C LYS A 87 -11.20 7.60 33.60
N SER A 88 -10.12 7.19 32.96
CA SER A 88 -8.80 7.77 33.21
C SER A 88 -8.08 7.95 31.88
N GLY A 89 -7.52 9.13 31.65
CA GLY A 89 -6.66 9.37 30.50
C GLY A 89 -5.53 8.35 30.57
N ALA A 90 -5.55 7.37 29.67
CA ALA A 90 -4.45 6.45 29.52
C ALA A 90 -3.25 7.27 29.06
N ASP A 91 -2.41 7.62 30.04
CA ASP A 91 -1.05 8.06 29.86
C ASP A 91 -0.37 6.99 29.00
N LEU A 92 -0.40 7.23 27.68
CA LEU A 92 0.36 6.44 26.72
C LEU A 92 1.81 6.78 27.00
N GLY A 93 2.42 6.01 27.91
CA GLY A 93 3.76 6.22 28.41
C GLY A 93 4.74 6.59 27.29
N PHE A 94 5.65 7.52 27.62
CA PHE A 94 6.71 7.96 26.72
C PHE A 94 7.44 6.75 26.14
N GLY A 95 7.35 6.57 24.81
CA GLY A 95 8.01 5.47 24.09
C GLY A 95 7.10 4.41 23.46
N ILE A 96 5.79 4.42 23.69
CA ILE A 96 4.87 3.49 23.00
C ILE A 96 4.71 3.90 21.53
N ARG A 97 5.39 3.19 20.62
CA ARG A 97 5.21 3.35 19.17
C ARG A 97 4.02 2.52 18.70
N ARG A 98 2.95 3.18 18.26
CA ARG A 98 1.84 2.50 17.58
C ARG A 98 2.37 1.84 16.31
N ARG A 99 2.26 0.51 16.24
CA ARG A 99 2.52 -0.25 15.02
C ARG A 99 1.33 -0.10 14.10
N HIS A 100 1.47 0.73 13.08
CA HIS A 100 0.46 0.86 12.04
C HIS A 100 0.70 -0.21 10.98
N ARG A 101 -0.39 -0.88 10.56
CA ARG A 101 -0.37 -1.73 9.37
C ARG A 101 -0.03 -0.84 8.18
N CYS A 102 1.04 -1.18 7.46
CA CYS A 102 1.49 -0.43 6.31
C CYS A 102 1.18 -1.23 5.05
N TYR A 103 0.71 -0.54 4.01
CA TYR A 103 0.49 -1.15 2.69
C TYR A 103 1.30 -0.39 1.66
N VAL A 104 1.99 -1.14 0.80
CA VAL A 104 2.71 -0.60 -0.35
C VAL A 104 1.90 -0.94 -1.60
N ILE A 105 1.65 0.07 -2.40
CA ILE A 105 0.93 -0.05 -3.67
C ILE A 105 1.93 0.22 -4.80
N THR A 106 2.14 -0.78 -5.63
CA THR A 106 3.04 -0.69 -6.80
C THR A 106 2.18 -0.50 -8.04
N ALA A 107 2.49 0.54 -8.82
CA ALA A 107 1.85 0.81 -10.10
C ALA A 107 2.92 0.93 -11.19
N ARG A 108 2.78 0.16 -12.27
CA ARG A 108 3.69 0.16 -13.42
C ARG A 108 2.92 0.39 -14.71
N SER A 109 3.42 1.30 -15.53
CA SER A 109 2.86 1.66 -16.82
C SER A 109 3.92 2.36 -17.66
N ARG A 110 3.72 2.39 -18.98
CA ARG A 110 4.52 3.22 -19.90
C ARG A 110 4.38 4.72 -19.61
N SER A 111 3.21 5.16 -19.15
CA SER A 111 2.97 6.56 -18.78
C SER A 111 1.75 6.70 -17.88
N PHE A 112 1.73 7.75 -17.07
CA PHE A 112 0.61 8.08 -16.19
C PHE A 112 0.01 9.45 -16.55
N LEU A 113 -1.30 9.62 -16.32
CA LEU A 113 -1.98 10.90 -16.38
C LEU A 113 -1.68 11.72 -15.11
N TYR A 114 -1.96 13.03 -15.20
CA TYR A 114 -1.79 13.92 -14.06
C TYR A 114 -2.66 13.47 -12.88
N HIS A 115 -2.02 13.23 -11.73
CA HIS A 115 -2.59 12.69 -10.49
C HIS A 115 -3.16 11.25 -10.55
N GLN A 116 -2.99 10.52 -11.66
CA GLN A 116 -3.61 9.21 -11.85
C GLN A 116 -3.34 8.24 -10.71
N VAL A 117 -2.06 8.07 -10.34
CA VAL A 117 -1.66 7.12 -9.28
C VAL A 117 -2.32 7.47 -7.94
N ARG A 118 -2.40 8.75 -7.59
CA ARG A 118 -2.99 9.19 -6.31
C ARG A 118 -4.51 8.99 -6.27
N LEU A 119 -5.17 9.13 -7.42
CA LEU A 119 -6.60 8.86 -7.56
C LEU A 119 -6.90 7.36 -7.48
N LEU A 120 -6.08 6.52 -8.15
CA LEU A 120 -6.17 5.06 -8.06
C LEU A 120 -5.99 4.59 -6.61
N VAL A 121 -4.95 5.09 -5.92
CA VAL A 121 -4.70 4.77 -4.51
C VAL A 121 -5.87 5.20 -3.61
N GLY A 122 -6.49 6.34 -3.88
CA GLY A 122 -7.68 6.81 -3.16
C GLY A 122 -8.84 5.80 -3.24
N VAL A 123 -9.13 5.31 -4.45
CA VAL A 123 -10.20 4.31 -4.67
C VAL A 123 -9.83 2.97 -4.02
N ILE A 124 -8.60 2.49 -4.21
CA ILE A 124 -8.15 1.22 -3.61
C ILE A 124 -8.21 1.28 -2.08
N LYS A 125 -7.84 2.43 -1.48
CA LYS A 125 -7.97 2.67 -0.04
C LYS A 125 -9.43 2.61 0.40
N SER A 126 -10.35 3.26 -0.31
CA SER A 126 -11.80 3.20 -0.01
C SER A 126 -12.35 1.77 -0.10
N VAL A 127 -11.88 0.96 -1.03
CA VAL A 127 -12.23 -0.48 -1.08
C VAL A 127 -11.63 -1.24 0.11
N GLY A 128 -10.45 -0.84 0.58
CA GLY A 128 -9.80 -1.43 1.76
C GLY A 128 -10.49 -1.07 3.09
N THR A 129 -11.08 0.12 3.18
CA THR A 129 -11.86 0.56 4.35
C THR A 129 -13.30 0.05 4.33
N GLY A 130 -13.78 -0.43 3.18
CA GLY A 130 -15.15 -0.94 3.01
C GLY A 130 -16.15 0.10 2.51
N ASP A 131 -15.70 1.33 2.23
CA ASP A 131 -16.56 2.41 1.73
C ASP A 131 -17.01 2.19 0.28
N LEU A 132 -16.23 1.43 -0.50
CA LEU A 132 -16.54 1.07 -1.88
C LEU A 132 -16.42 -0.45 -2.10
N LYS A 133 -17.28 -1.00 -2.96
CA LYS A 133 -17.19 -2.38 -3.43
C LYS A 133 -16.34 -2.48 -4.71
N VAL A 134 -15.90 -3.68 -5.03
CA VAL A 134 -15.12 -3.95 -6.26
C VAL A 134 -15.93 -3.59 -7.52
N SER A 135 -17.24 -3.85 -7.54
CA SER A 135 -18.14 -3.46 -8.63
C SER A 135 -18.20 -1.94 -8.84
N ASP A 136 -18.05 -1.16 -7.76
CA ASP A 136 -18.05 0.30 -7.86
C ASP A 136 -16.79 0.81 -8.56
N VAL A 137 -15.66 0.10 -8.45
CA VAL A 137 -14.41 0.45 -9.14
C VAL A 137 -14.59 0.36 -10.65
N GLU A 138 -15.23 -0.71 -11.13
CA GLU A 138 -15.57 -0.88 -12.54
C GLU A 138 -16.54 0.21 -13.01
N ARG A 139 -17.56 0.52 -12.19
CA ARG A 139 -18.49 1.62 -12.48
C ARG A 139 -17.77 2.98 -12.57
N ILE A 140 -16.83 3.26 -11.66
CA ILE A 140 -16.05 4.50 -11.67
C ILE A 140 -15.19 4.58 -12.93
N LEU A 141 -14.54 3.48 -13.33
CA LEU A 141 -13.76 3.42 -14.55
C LEU A 141 -14.63 3.71 -15.78
N ASN A 142 -15.82 3.10 -15.85
CA ASN A 142 -16.77 3.28 -16.96
C ASN A 142 -17.45 4.67 -16.96
N ALA A 143 -17.56 5.35 -15.81
CA ALA A 143 -18.21 6.65 -15.71
C ALA A 143 -17.44 7.80 -16.39
N ARG A 144 -16.14 7.63 -16.64
CA ARG A 144 -15.24 8.61 -17.31
C ARG A 144 -15.25 10.02 -16.69
N SER A 145 -15.63 10.16 -15.43
CA SER A 145 -15.79 11.44 -14.72
C SER A 145 -15.06 11.43 -13.38
N VAL A 146 -14.34 12.52 -13.10
CA VAL A 146 -13.44 12.66 -11.92
C VAL A 146 -14.23 12.74 -10.61
N THR A 147 -15.43 13.30 -10.64
CA THR A 147 -16.29 13.46 -9.46
C THR A 147 -16.73 12.12 -8.86
N ALA A 148 -16.71 11.05 -9.66
CA ALA A 148 -17.11 9.71 -9.20
C ALA A 148 -16.02 9.02 -8.35
N ALA A 149 -14.79 9.54 -8.34
CA ALA A 149 -13.67 8.91 -7.64
C ALA A 149 -13.61 9.32 -6.15
N SER A 150 -13.11 8.40 -5.32
CA SER A 150 -12.74 8.64 -3.93
C SER A 150 -11.80 9.84 -3.76
N PRO A 151 -11.71 10.43 -2.55
CA PRO A 151 -10.76 11.50 -2.28
C PRO A 151 -9.33 11.08 -2.64
N MET A 152 -8.64 11.97 -3.36
CA MET A 152 -7.27 11.77 -3.83
C MET A 152 -6.32 11.52 -2.66
N ALA A 153 -5.45 10.50 -2.78
CA ALA A 153 -4.44 10.22 -1.77
C ALA A 153 -3.45 11.38 -1.61
N PRO A 154 -2.91 11.61 -0.40
CA PRO A 154 -1.89 12.65 -0.18
C PRO A 154 -0.58 12.34 -0.93
N ALA A 155 0.20 13.37 -1.25
CA ALA A 155 1.42 13.22 -2.04
C ALA A 155 2.60 12.58 -1.25
N ARG A 156 2.63 12.75 0.08
CA ARG A 156 3.75 12.37 0.97
C ARG A 156 4.12 10.88 1.00
N GLY A 157 3.33 10.01 0.38
CA GLY A 157 3.60 8.57 0.28
C GLY A 157 3.85 8.08 -1.15
N LEU A 158 3.86 8.98 -2.14
CA LEU A 158 4.13 8.65 -3.53
C LEU A 158 5.63 8.83 -3.83
N TYR A 159 6.25 7.81 -4.39
CA TYR A 159 7.63 7.84 -4.84
C TYR A 159 7.76 7.18 -6.21
N LEU A 160 8.70 7.66 -7.02
CA LEU A 160 9.09 7.02 -8.28
C LEU A 160 10.10 5.92 -7.95
N GLY A 161 9.71 4.65 -8.12
CA GLY A 161 10.57 3.52 -7.79
C GLY A 161 11.56 3.14 -8.88
N HIS A 162 11.08 3.02 -10.13
CA HIS A 162 11.88 2.49 -11.24
C HIS A 162 11.43 3.07 -12.59
N VAL A 163 12.38 3.27 -13.51
CA VAL A 163 12.13 3.65 -14.90
C VAL A 163 12.84 2.66 -15.80
N LYS A 164 12.10 1.95 -16.65
CA LYS A 164 12.65 0.97 -17.58
C LYS A 164 13.04 1.65 -18.88
N TYR A 165 14.28 1.47 -19.32
CA TYR A 165 14.77 1.84 -20.65
C TYR A 165 15.03 0.56 -21.43
N GLU A 166 14.57 0.51 -22.68
CA GLU A 166 14.98 -0.53 -23.62
C GLU A 166 16.24 -0.03 -24.32
N LEU A 167 17.37 -0.70 -24.07
CA LEU A 167 18.63 -0.41 -24.76
C LEU A 167 18.62 -1.15 -26.11
N PRO A 168 18.99 -0.47 -27.20
CA PRO A 168 19.08 -1.06 -28.54
C PRO A 168 20.23 -2.06 -28.68
#